data_AF-A0A8S9GN65-F1
#
_entry.id   AF-A0A8S9GN65-F1
#
_cell.length_a   1.000
_cell.length_b   1.000
_cell.length_c   1.000
_cell.angle_alpha   90.00
_cell.angle_beta   90.00
_cell.angle_gamma   90.00
#
_symmetry.space_group_name_H-M   'P 1'
#
loop_
_entity.id
_entity.type
_entity.pdbx_description
1 polymer ?
#
loop_
_entity_poly.entity_id
_entity_poly.type
_entity_poly.pdbx_seq_one_letter_code
_entity_poly.pdbx_strand_id
1 'polypeptide(L)'
;MADNFEQLSDDAPEPMQVDTERRTLRKKKENVPKHLKRGVNEKEMDSFTKRVLRIPLDKPFGEAYFNHRLWMFFRETKETEQDIHRIFDQIREKMKQRITLKKKSDPGKFAVPCLVKGIEFPCALCDTGSSVSILPKVIAYHLGLKIEPSQDSFTFVDHSTRNS
;
A
#
# COMPACT_ATOMS: atom_id res chain seq x y z
N MET A 1 -50.15 94.19 22.12
CA MET A 1 -51.46 93.95 21.48
C MET A 1 -51.18 93.13 20.23
N ALA A 2 -51.77 91.93 20.11
CA ALA A 2 -51.97 91.15 18.88
C ALA A 2 -50.74 90.83 17.97
N ASP A 3 -50.68 89.78 17.16
CA ASP A 3 -51.30 88.44 17.10
C ASP A 3 -50.45 87.67 16.03
N ASN A 4 -50.07 86.39 16.18
CA ASN A 4 -50.80 85.15 15.92
C ASN A 4 -50.71 84.61 14.46
N PHE A 5 -50.91 83.29 14.31
CA PHE A 5 -50.81 82.40 13.13
C PHE A 5 -49.38 82.09 12.62
N GLU A 6 -49.02 80.91 12.09
CA GLU A 6 -49.65 79.56 11.90
C GLU A 6 -48.77 78.50 12.62
N GLN A 7 -49.18 77.34 13.17
CA GLN A 7 -50.14 76.23 12.89
C GLN A 7 -49.55 74.96 12.20
N LEU A 8 -50.13 73.83 12.63
CA LEU A 8 -49.96 72.39 12.30
C LEU A 8 -48.91 71.61 13.14
N SER A 9 -49.27 70.78 14.15
CA SER A 9 -50.12 69.56 14.22
C SER A 9 -49.44 68.31 13.62
N ASP A 10 -49.43 67.10 14.22
CA ASP A 10 -50.18 66.62 15.40
C ASP A 10 -49.57 65.33 16.02
N ASP A 11 -50.17 64.89 17.13
CA ASP A 11 -50.22 63.54 17.73
C ASP A 11 -49.05 62.91 18.55
N ALA A 12 -49.47 62.30 19.67
CA ALA A 12 -48.80 61.37 20.58
C ALA A 12 -49.72 60.09 20.70
N PRO A 13 -49.52 59.02 21.52
CA PRO A 13 -48.72 58.91 22.75
C PRO A 13 -48.03 57.54 23.10
N GLU A 14 -47.27 57.58 24.20
CA GLU A 14 -46.97 56.53 25.21
C GLU A 14 -46.20 55.21 24.93
N PRO A 15 -45.55 54.62 25.97
CA PRO A 15 -44.61 53.49 25.85
C PRO A 15 -45.14 52.14 26.36
N MET A 16 -44.57 51.02 25.87
CA MET A 16 -44.69 49.70 26.53
C MET A 16 -43.37 48.91 26.48
N GLN A 17 -43.12 48.16 27.56
CA GLN A 17 -41.95 47.28 27.71
C GLN A 17 -42.26 45.87 27.16
N VAL A 18 -41.29 45.22 26.50
CA VAL A 18 -41.24 43.75 26.41
C VAL A 18 -39.80 43.26 26.62
N ASP A 19 -39.63 42.44 27.65
CA ASP A 19 -38.44 41.66 27.97
C ASP A 19 -38.22 40.53 26.95
N THR A 20 -37.06 40.47 26.29
CA THR A 20 -36.35 39.21 25.96
C THR A 20 -34.90 39.52 25.54
N GLU A 21 -33.90 39.01 26.26
CA GLU A 21 -32.98 37.98 25.73
C GLU A 21 -31.84 37.62 26.70
N ARG A 22 -31.82 36.34 27.07
CA ARG A 22 -30.92 35.76 28.05
C ARG A 22 -29.49 35.74 27.53
N ARG A 23 -28.53 36.18 28.35
CA ARG A 23 -27.08 35.99 28.14
C ARG A 23 -26.78 34.54 27.75
N THR A 24 -26.52 34.28 26.47
CA THR A 24 -26.07 32.96 26.00
C THR A 24 -24.62 32.75 26.41
N LEU A 25 -24.44 32.03 27.52
CA LEU A 25 -23.16 31.43 27.90
C LEU A 25 -22.63 30.64 26.70
N ARG A 26 -21.55 31.14 26.07
CA ARG A 26 -20.88 30.46 24.97
C ARG A 26 -20.41 29.10 25.49
N LYS A 27 -21.13 28.02 25.13
CA LYS A 27 -20.72 26.65 25.47
C LYS A 27 -19.29 26.44 24.98
N LYS A 28 -18.37 26.23 25.94
CA LYS A 28 -17.03 25.74 25.66
C LYS A 28 -17.21 24.45 24.85
N LYS A 29 -16.72 24.40 23.61
CA LYS A 29 -16.78 23.17 22.79
C LYS A 29 -16.14 22.06 23.59
N GLU A 30 -16.96 21.08 23.98
CA GLU A 30 -16.48 19.86 24.59
C GLU A 30 -15.63 19.13 23.55
N ASN A 31 -14.39 18.78 23.93
CA ASN A 31 -13.47 18.12 23.02
C ASN A 31 -13.95 16.69 22.81
N VAL A 32 -14.66 16.46 21.70
CA VAL A 32 -15.07 15.12 21.25
C VAL A 32 -13.83 14.20 21.26
N PRO A 33 -13.91 13.00 21.89
CA PRO A 33 -12.79 12.08 21.95
C PRO A 33 -12.25 11.76 20.56
N LYS A 34 -10.96 12.01 20.34
CA LYS A 34 -10.31 11.71 19.06
C LYS A 34 -10.38 10.20 18.81
N HIS A 35 -10.84 9.85 17.60
CA HIS A 35 -11.06 8.49 17.11
C HIS A 35 -10.00 7.49 17.62
N LEU A 36 -10.45 6.45 18.32
CA LEU A 36 -9.61 5.31 18.71
C LEU A 36 -9.03 4.69 17.43
N LYS A 37 -7.70 4.66 17.32
CA LYS A 37 -7.02 4.08 16.17
C LYS A 37 -7.35 2.58 16.04
N ARG A 38 -7.55 2.12 14.80
CA ARG A 38 -7.92 0.72 14.52
C ARG A 38 -6.72 -0.23 14.73
N GLY A 39 -6.99 -1.53 14.82
CA GLY A 39 -5.97 -2.54 14.52
C GLY A 39 -5.61 -2.58 13.03
N VAL A 40 -4.44 -3.15 12.74
CA VAL A 40 -3.99 -3.50 11.39
C VAL A 40 -4.96 -4.50 10.74
N ASN A 41 -5.28 -4.31 9.46
CA ASN A 41 -5.98 -5.33 8.67
C ASN A 41 -5.02 -6.19 7.83
N GLU A 42 -5.46 -7.38 7.44
CA GLU A 42 -4.62 -8.35 6.71
C GLU A 42 -4.09 -7.81 5.37
N LYS A 43 -4.88 -6.99 4.66
CA LYS A 43 -4.49 -6.38 3.37
C LYS A 43 -3.42 -5.29 3.56
N GLU A 44 -3.48 -4.53 4.65
CA GLU A 44 -2.43 -3.60 5.08
C GLU A 44 -1.13 -4.37 5.39
N MET A 45 -1.22 -5.49 6.10
CA MET A 45 -0.06 -6.32 6.44
C MET A 45 0.57 -7.00 5.21
N ASP A 46 -0.24 -7.55 4.30
CA ASP A 46 0.22 -8.15 3.04
C ASP A 46 0.89 -7.11 2.14
N SER A 47 0.26 -5.94 1.96
CA SER A 47 0.82 -4.86 1.14
C SER A 47 2.09 -4.24 1.75
N PHE A 48 2.18 -4.16 3.08
CA PHE A 48 3.41 -3.82 3.80
C PHE A 48 4.50 -4.85 3.53
N THR A 49 4.19 -6.13 3.72
CA THR A 49 5.12 -7.26 3.50
C THR A 49 5.66 -7.27 2.07
N LYS A 50 4.77 -7.12 1.08
CA LYS A 50 5.13 -7.00 -0.34
C LYS A 50 6.01 -5.78 -0.63
N ARG A 51 5.93 -4.70 0.15
CA ARG A 51 6.84 -3.56 0.02
C ARG A 51 8.19 -3.84 0.65
N VAL A 52 8.25 -4.37 1.88
CA VAL A 52 9.51 -4.74 2.55
C VAL A 52 10.33 -5.75 1.74
N LEU A 53 9.68 -6.75 1.14
CA LEU A 53 10.34 -7.75 0.29
C LEU A 53 10.92 -7.20 -1.03
N ARG A 54 10.58 -5.95 -1.42
CA ARG A 54 11.14 -5.28 -2.61
C ARG A 54 12.33 -4.37 -2.27
N ILE A 55 12.63 -4.15 -0.99
CA ILE A 55 13.74 -3.29 -0.55
C ILE A 55 15.04 -4.11 -0.60
N PRO A 56 16.15 -3.61 -1.18
CA PRO A 56 17.45 -4.30 -1.14
C PRO A 56 17.85 -4.69 0.29
N LEU A 57 18.42 -5.89 0.49
CA LEU A 57 18.60 -6.49 1.83
C LEU A 57 19.50 -5.67 2.78
N ASP A 58 20.45 -4.96 2.20
CA ASP A 58 21.43 -4.08 2.85
C ASP A 58 20.79 -2.83 3.48
N LYS A 59 19.62 -2.37 3.00
CA LYS A 59 18.99 -1.16 3.53
C LYS A 59 18.48 -1.34 4.97
N PRO A 60 18.90 -0.49 5.92
CA PRO A 60 18.45 -0.54 7.31
C PRO A 60 17.02 0.03 7.45
N PHE A 61 16.37 -0.29 8.57
CA PHE A 61 15.00 0.16 8.85
C PHE A 61 14.84 1.68 8.74
N GLY A 62 15.73 2.48 9.35
CA GLY A 62 15.60 3.94 9.36
C GLY A 62 15.55 4.56 7.96
N GLU A 63 16.36 4.05 7.03
CA GLU A 63 16.31 4.49 5.62
C GLU A 63 15.04 3.97 4.94
N ALA A 64 14.70 2.70 5.15
CA ALA A 64 13.50 2.07 4.60
C ALA A 64 12.22 2.79 5.03
N TYR A 65 12.15 3.24 6.28
CA TYR A 65 10.96 3.78 6.93
C TYR A 65 10.41 5.00 6.20
N PHE A 66 11.29 5.96 5.91
CA PHE A 66 10.93 7.19 5.20
C PHE A 66 10.94 6.98 3.67
N ASN A 67 12.03 6.46 3.09
CA ASN A 67 12.21 6.43 1.64
C ASN A 67 11.21 5.49 0.94
N HIS A 68 10.82 4.39 1.59
CA HIS A 68 9.81 3.46 1.08
C HIS A 68 8.42 3.68 1.70
N ARG A 69 8.24 4.78 2.44
CA ARG A 69 6.98 5.25 3.05
C ARG A 69 6.30 4.19 3.92
N LEU A 70 7.09 3.42 4.68
CA LEU A 70 6.58 2.35 5.55
C LEU A 70 5.70 2.92 6.68
N TRP A 71 6.02 4.13 7.16
CA TRP A 71 5.21 4.86 8.15
C TRP A 71 3.76 5.10 7.71
N MET A 72 3.48 5.15 6.40
CA MET A 72 2.12 5.43 5.90
C MET A 72 1.15 4.25 6.10
N PHE A 73 1.63 3.01 6.14
CA PHE A 73 0.76 1.81 6.27
C PHE A 73 0.00 1.77 7.58
N PHE A 74 0.58 2.37 8.62
CA PHE A 74 0.13 2.20 10.01
C PHE A 74 -0.32 3.52 10.65
N ARG A 75 -0.37 4.62 9.88
CA ARG A 75 -0.76 5.96 10.33
C ARG A 75 -2.09 5.97 11.10
N GLU A 76 -3.08 5.25 10.59
CA GLU A 76 -4.44 5.12 11.13
C GLU A 76 -4.61 3.96 12.13
N THR A 77 -3.54 3.21 12.36
CA THR A 77 -3.50 2.07 13.28
C THR A 77 -2.80 2.41 14.59
N LYS A 78 -3.09 1.62 15.63
CA LYS A 78 -2.49 1.76 16.96
C LYS A 78 -1.01 1.37 17.06
N GLU A 79 -0.43 0.80 16.01
CA GLU A 79 0.98 0.35 16.00
C GLU A 79 1.96 1.53 16.15
N THR A 80 2.99 1.33 16.95
CA THR A 80 4.08 2.31 17.13
C THR A 80 5.18 2.10 16.10
N GLU A 81 6.11 3.06 15.96
CA GLU A 81 7.30 2.89 15.12
C GLU A 81 8.12 1.64 15.52
N GLN A 82 8.16 1.31 16.80
CA GLN A 82 8.85 0.12 17.33
C GLN A 82 8.16 -1.18 16.88
N ASP A 83 6.83 -1.21 16.84
CA ASP A 83 6.08 -2.37 16.32
C ASP A 83 6.34 -2.55 14.82
N ILE A 84 6.35 -1.45 14.05
CA ILE A 84 6.65 -1.46 12.61
C ILE A 84 8.08 -1.95 12.36
N HIS A 85 9.05 -1.51 13.17
CA HIS A 85 10.44 -1.97 13.12
C HIS A 85 10.53 -3.48 13.40
N ARG A 86 9.86 -3.96 14.46
CA ARG A 86 9.81 -5.40 14.79
C ARG A 86 9.21 -6.23 13.66
N ILE A 87 8.15 -5.77 13.02
CA ILE A 87 7.51 -6.46 11.90
C ILE A 87 8.43 -6.44 10.66
N PHE A 88 9.09 -5.31 10.37
CA PHE A 88 10.10 -5.20 9.32
C PHE A 88 11.21 -6.24 9.51
N ASP A 89 11.82 -6.31 10.70
CA ASP A 89 12.88 -7.27 10.99
C ASP A 89 12.39 -8.73 10.88
N GLN A 90 11.20 -9.04 11.39
CA GLN A 90 10.61 -10.38 11.23
C GLN A 90 10.43 -10.80 9.77
N ILE A 91 10.07 -9.87 8.88
CA ILE A 91 9.97 -10.14 7.43
C ILE A 91 11.37 -10.31 6.83
N ARG A 92 12.33 -9.46 7.22
CA ARG A 92 13.71 -9.48 6.74
C ARG A 92 14.45 -10.75 7.15
N GLU A 93 14.31 -11.21 8.38
CA GLU A 93 14.91 -12.47 8.85
C GLU A 93 14.30 -13.68 8.15
N LYS A 94 12.98 -13.72 7.96
CA LYS A 94 12.33 -14.77 7.14
C LYS A 94 12.83 -14.75 5.68
N MET A 95 13.07 -13.57 5.11
CA MET A 95 13.64 -13.42 3.78
C MET A 95 15.10 -13.90 3.71
N LYS A 96 15.94 -13.51 4.67
CA LYS A 96 17.33 -13.98 4.81
C LYS A 96 17.38 -15.50 4.94
N GLN A 97 16.59 -16.10 5.84
CA GLN A 97 16.53 -17.55 6.01
C GLN A 97 16.21 -18.27 4.70
N ARG A 98 15.22 -17.79 3.94
CA ARG A 98 14.88 -18.36 2.61
C ARG A 98 16.01 -18.24 1.59
N ILE A 99 16.79 -17.16 1.61
CA ILE A 99 17.95 -16.97 0.71
C ILE A 99 19.14 -17.84 1.14
N THR A 100 19.35 -18.01 2.45
CA THR A 100 20.43 -18.83 3.03
C THR A 100 20.22 -20.33 2.81
N LEU A 101 18.99 -20.77 2.53
CA LEU A 101 18.71 -22.13 2.04
C LEU A 101 19.33 -22.33 0.65
N LYS A 102 20.60 -22.74 0.63
CA LYS A 102 21.30 -23.15 -0.59
C LYS A 102 20.51 -24.26 -1.29
N LYS A 103 19.98 -23.99 -2.48
CA LYS A 103 19.39 -25.00 -3.35
C LYS A 103 20.46 -26.04 -3.66
N LYS A 104 20.35 -27.22 -3.05
CA LYS A 104 21.16 -28.39 -3.44
C LYS A 104 20.81 -28.75 -4.89
N SER A 105 21.77 -29.30 -5.63
CA SER A 105 21.45 -29.90 -6.91
C SER A 105 20.43 -31.01 -6.70
N ASP A 106 19.41 -31.04 -7.54
CA ASP A 106 18.49 -32.17 -7.62
C ASP A 106 19.24 -33.35 -8.27
N PRO A 107 19.40 -34.49 -7.58
CA PRO A 107 20.06 -35.67 -8.15
C PRO A 107 19.26 -36.32 -9.28
N GLY A 108 17.95 -36.04 -9.39
CA GLY A 108 17.09 -36.51 -10.48
C GLY A 108 17.06 -35.58 -11.70
N LYS A 109 17.82 -34.47 -11.69
CA LYS A 109 17.77 -33.47 -12.77
C LYS A 109 18.36 -34.03 -14.07
N PHE A 110 17.50 -34.49 -14.98
CA PHE A 110 17.90 -34.76 -16.35
C PHE A 110 18.10 -33.44 -17.12
N ALA A 111 19.33 -33.22 -17.58
CA ALA A 111 19.70 -32.02 -18.33
C ALA A 111 20.44 -32.40 -19.61
N VAL A 112 20.09 -31.75 -20.70
CA VAL A 112 20.67 -31.96 -22.03
C VAL A 112 21.28 -30.65 -22.54
N PRO A 113 22.47 -30.69 -23.17
CA PRO A 113 22.94 -29.56 -23.96
C PRO A 113 21.99 -29.32 -25.14
N CYS A 114 21.65 -28.06 -25.43
CA CYS A 114 20.94 -27.71 -26.66
C CYS A 114 21.46 -26.40 -27.28
N LEU A 115 21.19 -26.22 -28.56
CA LEU A 115 21.58 -25.05 -29.34
C LEU A 115 20.32 -24.34 -29.84
N VAL A 116 20.13 -23.07 -29.48
CA VAL A 116 18.98 -22.26 -29.95
C VAL A 116 19.53 -21.02 -30.65
N LYS A 117 19.25 -20.89 -31.96
CA LYS A 117 19.78 -19.82 -32.84
C LYS A 117 21.28 -19.52 -32.66
N GLY A 118 22.11 -20.56 -32.50
CA GLY A 118 23.56 -20.40 -32.32
C GLY A 118 24.02 -20.06 -30.90
N ILE A 119 23.12 -19.92 -29.92
CA ILE A 119 23.48 -19.82 -28.50
C ILE A 119 23.40 -21.22 -27.87
N GLU A 120 24.50 -21.65 -27.24
CA GLU A 120 24.58 -22.91 -26.51
C GLU A 120 23.98 -22.81 -25.10
N PHE A 121 23.17 -23.80 -24.75
CA PHE A 121 22.61 -24.00 -23.42
C PHE A 121 23.12 -25.33 -22.88
N PRO A 122 24.28 -25.36 -22.18
CA PRO A 122 24.94 -26.62 -21.80
C PRO A 122 24.15 -27.46 -20.77
N CYS A 123 23.12 -26.89 -20.14
CA CYS A 123 22.37 -27.49 -19.04
C CYS A 123 20.86 -27.20 -19.12
N ALA A 124 20.24 -27.30 -20.30
CA ALA A 124 18.80 -27.18 -20.44
C ALA A 124 18.09 -28.33 -19.69
N LEU A 125 17.07 -28.01 -18.89
CA LEU A 125 16.28 -29.01 -18.18
C LEU A 125 15.39 -29.76 -19.17
N CYS A 126 15.44 -31.10 -19.15
CA CYS A 126 14.53 -31.94 -19.90
C CYS A 126 13.51 -32.52 -18.91
N ASP A 127 12.28 -31.99 -18.96
CA ASP A 127 11.18 -32.38 -18.09
C ASP A 127 10.11 -33.11 -18.92
N THR A 128 10.02 -34.43 -18.75
CA THR A 128 9.03 -35.27 -19.44
C THR A 128 7.61 -35.10 -18.90
N GLY A 129 7.43 -34.42 -17.76
CA GLY A 129 6.13 -34.04 -17.21
C GLY A 129 5.58 -32.73 -17.79
N SER A 130 6.41 -31.95 -18.49
CA SER A 130 5.99 -30.69 -19.13
C SER A 130 5.56 -30.92 -20.57
N SER A 131 4.38 -30.40 -20.94
CA SER A 131 3.92 -30.34 -22.34
C SER A 131 4.51 -29.18 -23.14
N VAL A 132 5.24 -28.27 -22.48
CA VAL A 132 5.77 -27.03 -23.08
C VAL A 132 7.24 -26.79 -22.72
N SER A 133 7.96 -26.07 -23.60
CA SER A 133 9.31 -25.59 -23.32
C SER A 133 9.27 -24.16 -22.79
N ILE A 134 9.78 -23.95 -21.57
CA ILE A 134 9.82 -22.64 -20.92
C ILE A 134 11.19 -21.99 -21.13
N LEU A 135 11.20 -20.77 -21.70
CA LEU A 135 12.40 -19.97 -21.92
C LEU A 135 12.29 -18.63 -21.15
N PRO A 136 13.30 -18.22 -20.36
CA PRO A 136 13.25 -16.92 -19.69
C PRO A 136 13.18 -15.76 -20.68
N LYS A 137 12.29 -14.80 -20.43
CA LYS A 137 12.04 -13.62 -21.29
C LYS A 137 13.31 -12.84 -21.67
N VAL A 138 14.28 -12.74 -20.74
CA VAL A 138 15.58 -12.10 -20.99
C VAL A 138 16.38 -12.85 -22.07
N ILE A 139 16.39 -14.19 -22.03
CA ILE A 139 17.05 -15.02 -23.03
C ILE A 139 16.33 -14.93 -24.38
N ALA A 140 14.99 -14.87 -24.38
CA ALA A 140 14.23 -14.67 -25.61
C ALA A 140 14.59 -13.35 -26.31
N TYR A 141 14.83 -12.27 -25.55
CA TYR A 141 15.36 -11.01 -26.11
C TYR A 141 16.79 -11.14 -26.64
N HIS A 142 17.69 -11.82 -25.94
CA HIS A 142 19.06 -12.08 -26.45
C HIS A 142 19.06 -12.92 -27.74
N LEU A 143 18.08 -13.80 -27.91
CA LEU A 143 17.87 -14.60 -29.12
C LEU A 143 17.14 -13.84 -30.25
N GLY A 144 16.78 -12.57 -30.05
CA GLY A 144 15.98 -11.80 -31.01
C GLY A 144 14.66 -12.50 -31.36
N LEU A 145 13.99 -13.10 -30.37
CA LEU A 145 12.67 -13.69 -30.55
C LEU A 145 11.61 -12.60 -30.39
N LYS A 146 10.66 -12.54 -31.35
CA LYS A 146 9.45 -11.74 -31.21
C LYS A 146 8.56 -12.42 -30.18
N ILE A 147 8.19 -11.70 -29.12
CA ILE A 147 7.32 -12.21 -28.06
C ILE A 147 5.93 -11.61 -28.29
N GLU A 148 4.97 -12.45 -28.66
CA GLU A 148 3.56 -12.09 -28.72
C GLU A 148 2.88 -12.42 -27.38
N PRO A 149 1.93 -11.60 -26.89
CA PRO A 149 1.09 -11.97 -25.75
C PRO A 149 0.23 -13.18 -26.10
N SER A 150 0.11 -14.14 -25.18
CA SER A 150 -0.90 -15.20 -25.28
C SER A 150 -2.01 -15.01 -24.24
N GLN A 151 -3.15 -15.66 -24.47
CA GLN A 151 -4.20 -15.87 -23.46
C GLN A 151 -3.98 -17.18 -22.68
N ASP A 152 -2.96 -17.96 -23.03
CA ASP A 152 -2.61 -19.20 -22.33
C ASP A 152 -2.20 -18.94 -20.87
N SER A 153 -2.49 -19.93 -20.03
CA SER A 153 -2.00 -19.97 -18.65
C SER A 153 -1.47 -21.35 -18.29
N PHE A 154 -0.43 -21.36 -17.47
CA PHE A 154 0.24 -22.55 -16.96
C PHE A 154 -0.14 -22.78 -15.52
N THR A 155 -0.53 -24.00 -15.18
CA THR A 155 -0.72 -24.43 -13.79
C THR A 155 0.49 -25.25 -13.34
N PHE A 156 1.10 -24.85 -12.24
CA PHE A 156 2.27 -25.50 -11.66
C PHE A 156 1.87 -26.58 -10.64
N VAL A 157 2.84 -27.40 -10.23
CA VAL A 157 2.66 -28.49 -9.25
C VAL A 157 2.16 -27.98 -7.88
N ASP A 158 2.39 -26.71 -7.54
CA ASP A 158 1.87 -26.04 -6.34
C ASP A 158 0.45 -25.49 -6.50
N HIS A 159 -0.25 -25.86 -7.59
CA HIS A 159 -1.55 -25.35 -8.02
C HIS A 159 -1.58 -23.83 -8.31
N SER A 160 -0.44 -23.15 -8.36
CA SER A 160 -0.41 -21.76 -8.82
C SER A 160 -0.62 -21.68 -10.33
N THR A 161 -1.39 -20.68 -10.77
CA THR A 161 -1.62 -20.40 -12.20
C THR A 161 -0.88 -19.12 -12.59
N ARG A 162 -0.24 -19.12 -13.76
CA ARG A 162 0.35 -17.91 -14.37
C ARG A 162 0.04 -17.81 -15.85
N ASN A 163 -0.30 -16.61 -16.29
CA ASN A 163 -0.46 -16.28 -17.70
C ASN A 163 0.93 -16.21 -18.39
N SER A 164 0.96 -16.52 -19.67
CA SER A 164 2.15 -16.47 -20.55
C SER A 164 2.59 -15.04 -20.88
#